data_AF-A0A936GL94-F1
#
_entry.id   AF-A0A936GL94-F1
#
_cell.length_a   1.000
_cell.length_b   1.000
_cell.length_c   1.000
_cell.angle_alpha   90.00
_cell.angle_beta   90.00
_cell.angle_gamma   90.00
#
_symmetry.space_group_name_H-M   'P 1'
#
loop_
_entity.id
_entity.type
_entity.pdbx_description
1 polymer ?
#
loop_
_entity_poly.entity_id
_entity_poly.type
_entity_poly.pdbx_seq_one_letter_code
_entity_poly.pdbx_strand_id
1 'polypeptide(L)'
;MAWKDSTHPNFAAATVPGELSHVEFMIRDNKKFAATNGWGYARWLGMEQKPYGNDADFAQECSTCHLQAKDTGYVFTRKAPLP
;
A
#
# COMPACT_ATOMS: atom_id res chain seq x y z
N MET A 1 0.73 2.10 4.04
CA MET A 1 0.75 3.57 4.21
C MET A 1 2.16 4.06 3.98
N ALA A 2 2.32 5.23 3.40
CA ALA A 2 3.61 5.79 3.05
C ALA A 2 3.73 7.22 3.58
N TRP A 3 4.88 7.52 4.16
CA TRP A 3 5.27 8.83 4.66
C TRP A 3 6.48 9.30 3.85
N LYS A 4 6.61 10.62 3.66
CA LYS A 4 7.86 11.19 3.16
C LYS A 4 8.93 11.06 4.24
N ASP A 5 10.19 10.94 3.82
CA ASP A 5 11.32 11.01 4.74
C ASP A 5 11.48 12.45 5.27
N SER A 6 11.80 12.57 6.56
CA SER A 6 12.16 13.83 7.22
C SER A 6 13.34 13.58 8.16
N THR A 7 14.03 14.65 8.57
CA THR A 7 15.14 14.59 9.54
C THR A 7 14.63 14.92 10.94
N HIS A 8 15.05 14.16 11.95
CA HIS A 8 14.65 14.44 13.33
C HIS A 8 15.23 15.77 13.84
N PRO A 9 14.44 16.65 14.48
CA PRO A 9 14.89 18.01 14.86
C PRO A 9 16.06 18.02 15.84
N ASN A 10 16.18 17.00 16.68
CA ASN A 10 17.22 16.90 17.70
C ASN A 10 18.29 15.83 17.40
N PHE A 11 18.15 15.09 16.29
CA PHE A 11 19.08 14.01 15.95
C PHE A 11 19.26 13.91 14.43
N ALA A 12 20.18 14.70 13.89
CA ALA A 12 20.34 14.87 12.44
C ALA A 12 20.65 13.58 11.65
N ALA A 13 21.19 12.55 12.32
CA ALA A 13 21.45 11.25 11.67
C ALA A 13 20.20 10.35 11.56
N ALA A 14 19.10 10.70 12.23
CA ALA A 14 17.86 9.91 12.18
C ALA A 14 16.91 10.42 11.10
N THR A 15 16.50 9.49 10.23
CA THR A 15 15.33 9.64 9.35
C THR A 15 14.07 9.29 10.11
N VAL A 16 13.06 10.17 10.05
CA VAL A 16 11.76 10.02 10.71
C VAL A 16 10.62 10.27 9.71
N PRO A 17 9.40 9.77 9.99
CA PRO A 17 8.25 10.08 9.15
C PRO A 17 7.96 11.58 9.10
N GLY A 18 7.82 12.11 7.89
CA GLY A 18 7.39 13.47 7.60
C GLY A 18 5.91 13.55 7.23
N GLU A 19 5.60 14.14 6.08
CA GLU A 19 4.24 14.28 5.58
C GLU A 19 3.66 12.92 5.13
N LEU A 20 2.40 12.66 5.46
CA LEU A 20 1.68 11.48 4.96
C LEU A 20 1.50 11.59 3.45
N SER A 21 2.09 10.67 2.70
CA SER A 21 1.95 10.63 1.24
C SER A 21 0.66 9.96 0.83
N HIS A 22 0.38 8.76 1.36
CA HIS A 22 -0.87 8.04 1.10
C HIS A 22 -1.10 6.89 2.08
N VAL A 23 -2.35 6.42 2.13
CA VAL A 23 -2.76 5.19 2.82
C VAL A 23 -3.34 4.23 1.80
N GLU A 24 -3.09 2.93 1.99
CA GLU A 24 -3.50 1.89 1.06
C GLU A 24 -4.17 0.75 1.83
N PHE A 25 -5.16 0.13 1.19
CA PHE A 25 -5.94 -0.96 1.75
C PHE A 25 -6.10 -2.08 0.73
N MET A 26 -6.21 -3.30 1.26
CA MET A 26 -6.60 -4.48 0.51
C MET A 26 -7.84 -5.09 1.15
N ILE A 27 -8.84 -5.43 0.34
CA ILE A 27 -10.11 -6.02 0.78
C ILE A 27 -10.29 -7.37 0.09
N ARG A 28 -10.52 -8.44 0.86
CA ARG A 28 -10.73 -9.77 0.29
C ARG A 28 -12.22 -10.04 0.06
N ASP A 29 -12.58 -10.31 -1.19
CA ASP A 29 -13.88 -10.83 -1.61
C ASP A 29 -13.70 -11.56 -2.95
N ASN A 30 -13.75 -12.89 -2.90
CA ASN A 30 -13.50 -13.75 -4.06
C ASN A 30 -14.54 -13.58 -5.17
N LYS A 31 -15.76 -13.15 -4.85
CA LYS A 31 -16.83 -12.94 -5.83
C LYS A 31 -16.71 -11.56 -6.46
N LYS A 32 -16.60 -10.52 -5.62
CA LYS A 32 -16.56 -9.14 -6.08
C LYS A 32 -15.27 -8.81 -6.84
N PHE A 33 -14.15 -9.42 -6.47
CA PHE A 33 -12.82 -9.11 -7.01
C PHE A 33 -12.19 -10.29 -7.76
N ALA A 34 -13.00 -11.09 -8.45
CA ALA A 34 -12.53 -12.27 -9.18
C ALA A 34 -11.42 -11.96 -10.21
N ALA A 35 -11.49 -10.79 -10.87
CA ALA A 35 -10.50 -10.34 -11.85
C ALA A 35 -9.12 -10.01 -11.26
N THR A 36 -9.03 -9.86 -9.93
CA THR A 36 -7.80 -9.48 -9.21
C THR A 36 -7.49 -10.49 -8.11
N ASN A 37 -7.75 -11.77 -8.39
CA ASN A 37 -7.48 -12.92 -7.50
C ASN A 37 -8.21 -12.84 -6.15
N GLY A 38 -9.40 -12.24 -6.12
CA GLY A 38 -10.22 -12.09 -4.92
C GLY A 38 -9.84 -10.91 -4.04
N TRP A 39 -9.00 -9.98 -4.53
CA TRP A 39 -8.54 -8.81 -3.78
C TRP A 39 -8.94 -7.49 -4.45
N GLY A 40 -9.68 -6.66 -3.74
CA GLY A 40 -9.86 -5.25 -4.05
C GLY A 40 -8.73 -4.43 -3.45
N TYR A 41 -8.32 -3.39 -4.14
CA TYR A 41 -7.29 -2.45 -3.70
C TYR A 41 -7.92 -1.07 -3.55
N ALA A 42 -7.34 -0.22 -2.71
CA ALA A 42 -7.73 1.17 -2.59
C ALA A 42 -6.57 2.01 -2.05
N ARG A 43 -6.39 3.21 -2.58
CA ARG A 43 -5.35 4.16 -2.17
C ARG A 43 -5.98 5.55 -1.96
N TRP A 44 -5.59 6.22 -0.88
CA TRP A 44 -6.00 7.57 -0.54
C TRP A 44 -4.78 8.47 -0.35
N LEU A 45 -4.74 9.59 -1.05
CA LEU A 45 -3.61 10.51 -1.10
C LEU A 45 -3.71 11.58 -0.02
N GLY A 46 -2.58 11.83 0.63
CA GLY A 46 -2.40 12.91 1.60
C GLY A 46 -3.31 12.80 2.82
N MET A 47 -3.23 13.85 3.66
CA MET A 47 -4.08 13.99 4.85
C MET A 47 -5.56 14.22 4.51
N GLU A 48 -5.85 14.79 3.34
CA GLU A 48 -7.21 15.00 2.84
C GLU A 48 -7.87 13.70 2.38
N GLN A 49 -7.11 12.61 2.29
CA GLN A 49 -7.56 11.31 1.84
C GLN A 49 -8.34 11.40 0.53
N LYS A 50 -7.71 11.96 -0.50
CA LYS A 50 -8.28 11.97 -1.85
C LYS A 50 -8.17 10.57 -2.46
N PRO A 51 -9.26 9.95 -2.94
CA PRO A 51 -9.17 8.65 -3.57
C PRO A 51 -8.27 8.72 -4.81
N TYR A 52 -7.43 7.69 -4.98
CA TYR A 52 -6.56 7.51 -6.15
C TYR A 52 -7.16 6.47 -7.10
N GLY A 53 -6.97 6.70 -8.40
CA GLY A 53 -7.58 5.90 -9.47
C GLY A 53 -8.89 6.51 -9.94
N ASN A 54 -9.13 6.49 -11.26
CA ASN A 54 -10.32 7.09 -11.88
C ASN A 54 -11.38 6.04 -12.25
N ASP A 55 -11.02 4.76 -12.28
CA ASP A 55 -11.87 3.64 -12.65
C ASP A 55 -11.35 2.32 -12.04
N ALA A 56 -11.96 1.19 -12.40
CA ALA A 56 -11.62 -0.11 -11.88
C ALA A 56 -10.24 -0.64 -12.36
N ASP A 57 -9.68 -0.10 -13.44
CA ASP A 57 -8.43 -0.59 -14.03
C ASP A 57 -7.22 -0.25 -13.17
N PHE A 58 -7.31 0.76 -12.30
CA PHE A 58 -6.27 1.10 -11.34
C PHE A 58 -5.87 -0.12 -10.47
N ALA A 59 -6.79 -1.04 -10.20
CA ALA A 59 -6.53 -2.23 -9.40
C ALA A 59 -5.44 -3.13 -10.03
N GLN A 60 -5.20 -3.02 -11.34
CA GLN A 60 -4.15 -3.76 -12.05
C GLN A 60 -2.74 -3.27 -11.70
N GLU A 61 -2.58 -1.98 -11.37
CA GLU A 61 -1.30 -1.42 -10.89
C GLU A 61 -0.83 -2.14 -9.62
N CYS A 62 -1.78 -2.52 -8.76
CA CYS A 62 -1.50 -3.22 -7.51
C CYS A 62 -1.46 -4.74 -7.72
N SER A 63 -2.48 -5.33 -8.35
CA SER A 63 -2.66 -6.78 -8.44
C SER A 63 -1.45 -7.47 -9.10
N THR A 64 -0.87 -6.84 -10.13
CA THR A 64 0.27 -7.39 -10.89
C THR A 64 1.49 -7.61 -10.01
N CYS A 65 1.83 -6.64 -9.16
CA CYS A 65 2.96 -6.77 -8.21
C CYS A 65 2.64 -7.83 -7.14
N HIS A 66 1.40 -7.85 -6.65
CA HIS A 66 0.96 -8.78 -5.61
C HIS A 66 0.93 -10.25 -6.07
N LEU A 67 0.96 -10.54 -7.38
CA LEU A 67 1.14 -11.91 -7.90
C LEU A 67 2.42 -12.58 -7.38
N GLN A 68 3.47 -11.80 -7.06
CA GLN A 68 4.71 -12.33 -6.49
C GLN A 68 4.50 -12.94 -5.09
N ALA A 69 3.42 -12.56 -4.40
CA ALA A 69 3.04 -13.08 -3.10
C ALA A 69 1.93 -14.15 -3.19
N LYS A 70 1.71 -14.78 -4.35
CA LYS A 70 0.62 -15.77 -4.55
C LYS A 70 0.61 -16.88 -3.48
N ASP A 71 1.78 -17.36 -3.07
CA ASP A 71 1.91 -18.50 -2.15
C ASP A 71 1.55 -18.11 -0.71
N THR A 72 1.49 -16.81 -0.41
CA THR A 72 1.02 -16.24 0.86
C THR A 72 -0.34 -15.56 0.71
N GLY A 73 -1.11 -15.94 -0.32
CA GLY A 73 -2.45 -15.42 -0.56
C GLY A 73 -2.46 -13.97 -1.06
N TYR A 74 -1.43 -13.58 -1.83
CA TYR A 74 -1.21 -12.24 -2.38
C TYR A 74 -0.88 -11.15 -1.34
N VAL A 75 -0.48 -11.55 -0.12
CA VAL A 75 -0.08 -10.64 0.96
C VAL A 75 1.40 -10.82 1.26
N PHE A 76 2.16 -9.72 1.30
CA PHE A 76 3.58 -9.75 1.69
C PHE A 76 3.73 -9.92 3.21
N THR A 77 3.74 -11.17 3.67
CA THR A 77 3.78 -11.52 5.11
C THR A 77 5.20 -11.66 5.67
N ARG A 78 6.23 -11.63 4.82
CA ARG A 78 7.63 -11.68 5.26
C ARG A 78 7.97 -10.38 5.98
N LYS A 79 8.26 -10.49 7.29
CA LYS A 79 8.67 -9.36 8.12
C LYS A 79 10.04 -8.86 7.68
N ALA A 80 10.23 -7.54 7.73
CA ALA A 80 11.57 -6.96 7.58
C ALA A 80 12.45 -7.44 8.76
N PRO A 81 13.71 -7.83 8.50
CA PRO A 81 14.66 -8.02 9.58
C PRO A 81 14.89 -6.67 10.26
N LEU A 82 14.66 -6.62 11.57
CA LEU A 82 15.02 -5.47 12.40
C LEU A 82 16.39 -5.74 13.04
N PRO A 83 17.31 -4.76 13.07
CA PRO A 83 18.52 -4.86 13.87
C PRO A 83 18.23 -4.95 15.37
#